data_AF-A0A2G8HZ09-F1
#
_entry.id   AF-A0A2G8HZ09-F1
#
_cell.length_a   1.000
_cell.length_b   1.000
_cell.length_c   1.000
_cell.angle_alpha   90.00
_cell.angle_beta   90.00
_cell.angle_gamma   90.00
#
_symmetry.space_group_name_H-M   'P 1'
#
loop_
_entity.id
_entity.type
_entity.pdbx_description
1 polymer ?
#
loop_
_entity_poly.entity_id
_entity_poly.type
_entity_poly.pdbx_seq_one_letter_code
_entity_poly.pdbx_strand_id
1 'polypeptide(L)'
;MKENKAAEEKKRFLIHLSFILFYFFLCWAVYLIVSSVITFFHLQLDHSLNIVENWNFDQGWEIASFVKIIAFFIISKFISIRSTSRKPLRTFFLDNYSAPKRNLLTLIVFNLVFAILFLKPIVAERVTFEFFKIFSSYFGSLIYIFSEVIFLLFLQNIYKVSKTKRNIETILFITLSYILNVHVFTHSSFALASLPFYLILCFSSSYWREESWSYPLLILAIFICPLISLFGVDFIWGSDFSYLMPMQAPNLLLFVVLTLVSTGYMIYLKRKNSDLEDQV
;
A
#
# COMPACT_ATOMS: atom_id res chain seq x y z
N MET A 1 -12.24 -36.84 -8.50
CA MET A 1 -10.97 -36.07 -8.62
C MET A 1 -11.16 -34.55 -8.72
N LYS A 2 -12.12 -34.04 -9.52
CA LYS A 2 -12.41 -32.59 -9.59
C LYS A 2 -12.95 -32.00 -8.27
N GLU A 3 -13.82 -32.73 -7.58
CA GLU A 3 -14.39 -32.30 -6.30
C GLU A 3 -13.34 -32.13 -5.19
N ASN A 4 -12.36 -33.04 -5.10
CA ASN A 4 -11.27 -32.94 -4.13
C ASN A 4 -10.39 -31.70 -4.36
N LYS A 5 -10.11 -31.35 -5.62
CA LYS A 5 -9.33 -30.14 -5.97
C LYS A 5 -10.09 -28.86 -5.60
N ALA A 6 -11.40 -28.81 -5.87
CA ALA A 6 -12.24 -27.66 -5.52
C ALA A 6 -12.36 -27.48 -4.00
N ALA A 7 -12.50 -28.58 -3.25
CA ALA A 7 -12.53 -28.55 -1.79
C ALA A 7 -11.20 -28.07 -1.18
N GLU A 8 -10.06 -28.52 -1.74
CA GLU A 8 -8.74 -28.08 -1.30
C GLU A 8 -8.50 -26.59 -1.59
N GLU A 9 -8.89 -26.11 -2.77
CA GLU A 9 -8.80 -24.69 -3.11
C GLU A 9 -9.68 -23.82 -2.19
N LYS A 10 -10.91 -24.27 -1.89
CA LYS A 10 -11.78 -23.60 -0.92
C LYS A 10 -11.12 -23.51 0.45
N LYS A 11 -10.47 -24.58 0.92
CA LYS A 11 -9.75 -24.59 2.19
C LYS A 11 -8.57 -23.61 2.18
N ARG A 12 -7.79 -23.54 1.10
CA ARG A 12 -6.69 -22.56 0.96
C ARG A 12 -7.21 -21.13 0.98
N PHE A 13 -8.28 -20.84 0.25
CA PHE A 13 -8.91 -19.52 0.26
C PHE A 13 -9.43 -19.12 1.66
N LEU A 14 -10.02 -20.05 2.41
CA LEU A 14 -10.43 -19.79 3.81
C LEU A 14 -9.24 -19.50 4.72
N ILE A 15 -8.09 -20.15 4.50
CA ILE A 15 -6.85 -19.84 5.22
C ILE A 15 -6.41 -18.41 4.91
N HIS A 16 -6.46 -17.98 3.65
CA HIS A 16 -6.12 -16.60 3.28
C HIS A 16 -7.03 -15.60 3.95
N LEU A 17 -8.34 -15.82 3.89
CA LEU A 17 -9.32 -14.95 4.52
C LEU A 17 -9.04 -14.81 6.02
N SER A 18 -8.73 -15.91 6.71
CA SER A 18 -8.36 -15.89 8.13
C SER A 18 -7.11 -15.06 8.39
N PHE A 19 -6.04 -15.21 7.59
CA PHE A 19 -4.82 -14.42 7.75
C PHE A 19 -5.02 -12.95 7.43
N ILE A 20 -5.82 -12.62 6.41
CA ILE A 20 -6.15 -11.24 6.03
C ILE A 20 -6.92 -10.55 7.17
N LEU A 21 -7.97 -11.18 7.69
CA LEU A 21 -8.73 -10.65 8.81
C LEU A 21 -7.87 -10.51 10.07
N PHE A 22 -7.01 -11.50 10.34
CA PHE A 22 -6.09 -11.44 11.48
C PHE A 22 -5.07 -10.30 11.33
N TYR A 23 -4.54 -10.05 10.13
CA TYR A 23 -3.65 -8.91 9.87
C TYR A 23 -4.31 -7.56 10.17
N PHE A 24 -5.53 -7.33 9.69
CA PHE A 24 -6.24 -6.08 9.95
C PHE A 24 -6.65 -5.94 11.41
N PHE A 25 -7.04 -7.03 12.07
CA PHE A 25 -7.27 -7.04 13.51
C PHE A 25 -6.00 -6.69 14.30
N LEU A 26 -4.85 -7.24 13.93
CA LEU A 26 -3.56 -6.90 14.53
C LEU A 26 -3.23 -5.42 14.34
N CYS A 27 -3.42 -4.87 13.13
CA CYS A 27 -3.20 -3.44 12.90
C CYS A 27 -4.06 -2.58 13.83
N TRP A 28 -5.36 -2.90 13.94
CA TRP A 28 -6.28 -2.20 14.83
C TRP A 28 -5.87 -2.32 16.31
N ALA A 29 -5.55 -3.53 16.78
CA ALA A 29 -5.17 -3.78 18.16
C ALA A 29 -3.85 -3.08 18.52
N VAL A 30 -2.84 -3.14 17.65
CA VAL A 30 -1.55 -2.46 17.88
C VAL A 30 -1.73 -0.95 17.89
N TYR A 31 -2.54 -0.40 16.97
CA TYR A 31 -2.86 1.02 16.97
C TYR A 31 -3.52 1.46 18.29
N LEU A 32 -4.52 0.71 18.77
CA LEU A 32 -5.18 1.03 20.04
C LEU A 32 -4.21 1.02 21.21
N ILE A 33 -3.28 0.06 21.26
CA ILE A 33 -2.26 0.01 22.32
C ILE A 33 -1.36 1.25 22.24
N VAL A 34 -0.84 1.55 21.05
CA VAL A 34 0.07 2.69 20.82
C VAL A 34 -0.61 4.02 21.16
N SER A 35 -1.82 4.24 20.64
CA SER A 35 -2.60 5.45 20.89
C SER A 35 -2.98 5.60 22.38
N SER A 36 -3.34 4.50 23.06
CA SER A 36 -3.65 4.52 24.49
C SER A 36 -2.44 4.85 25.35
N VAL A 37 -1.27 4.30 25.03
CA VAL A 37 -0.01 4.59 25.73
C VAL A 37 0.39 6.06 25.57
N ILE A 38 0.31 6.58 24.34
CA ILE A 38 0.58 7.99 24.05
C ILE A 38 -0.37 8.90 24.82
N THR A 39 -1.67 8.60 24.75
CA THR A 39 -2.71 9.39 25.44
C THR A 39 -2.50 9.38 26.95
N PHE A 40 -2.20 8.21 27.54
CA PHE A 40 -1.91 8.08 28.97
C PHE A 40 -0.75 8.99 29.42
N PHE A 41 0.37 8.98 28.70
CA PHE A 41 1.52 9.81 29.07
C PHE A 41 1.24 11.31 28.90
N HIS A 42 0.51 11.72 27.86
CA HIS A 42 0.16 13.14 27.70
C HIS A 42 -0.79 13.62 28.80
N LEU A 43 -1.78 12.81 29.19
CA LEU A 43 -2.67 13.14 30.29
C LEU A 43 -1.94 13.20 31.63
N GLN A 44 -0.94 12.33 31.84
CA GLN A 44 -0.08 12.37 33.04
C GLN A 44 0.77 13.64 33.12
N LEU A 45 1.04 14.29 31.99
CA LEU A 45 1.75 15.57 31.89
C LEU A 45 0.78 16.77 31.94
N ASP A 46 -0.47 16.55 32.33
CA ASP A 46 -1.54 17.57 32.37
C ASP A 46 -1.81 18.26 31.01
N HIS A 47 -1.49 17.60 29.89
CA HIS A 47 -1.86 18.09 28.57
C HIS A 47 -3.37 17.92 28.32
N SER A 48 -3.99 18.94 27.71
CA SER A 48 -5.40 18.85 27.30
C SER A 48 -5.60 17.86 26.15
N LEU A 49 -6.81 17.31 26.02
CA LEU A 49 -7.14 16.36 24.95
C LEU A 49 -6.87 16.91 23.54
N ASN A 50 -7.06 18.22 23.32
CA ASN A 50 -6.74 18.86 22.05
C ASN A 50 -5.25 18.78 21.71
N ILE A 51 -4.37 18.92 22.71
CA ILE A 51 -2.92 18.76 22.51
C ILE A 51 -2.60 17.31 22.11
N VAL A 52 -3.27 16.33 22.73
CA VAL A 52 -3.09 14.90 22.40
C VAL A 52 -3.55 14.61 20.97
N GLU A 53 -4.70 15.15 20.57
CA GLU A 53 -5.25 14.97 19.23
C GLU A 53 -4.33 15.56 18.16
N ASN A 54 -3.86 16.80 18.35
CA ASN A 54 -2.91 17.43 17.42
C ASN A 54 -1.58 16.68 17.36
N TRP A 55 -1.07 16.18 18.49
CA TRP A 55 0.16 15.39 18.48
C TRP A 55 -0.02 14.07 17.72
N ASN A 56 -1.14 13.37 17.92
CA ASN A 56 -1.45 12.15 17.16
C ASN A 56 -1.58 12.43 15.66
N PHE A 57 -2.20 13.54 15.29
CA PHE A 57 -2.26 14.01 13.91
C PHE A 57 -0.84 14.27 13.36
N ASP A 58 -0.04 15.06 14.07
CA ASP A 58 1.32 15.41 13.66
C ASP A 58 2.20 14.17 13.50
N GLN A 59 2.04 13.16 14.35
CA GLN A 59 2.81 11.90 14.29
C GLN A 59 2.11 10.79 13.49
N GLY A 60 1.13 11.14 12.65
CA GLY A 60 0.28 10.18 11.96
C GLY A 60 1.05 9.14 11.15
N TRP A 61 2.06 9.54 10.38
CA TRP A 61 2.88 8.61 9.59
C TRP A 61 3.77 7.73 10.44
N GLU A 62 4.37 8.27 11.49
CA GLU A 62 5.22 7.55 12.42
C GLU A 62 4.41 6.44 13.12
N ILE A 63 3.24 6.79 13.66
CA ILE A 63 2.32 5.85 14.31
C ILE A 63 1.85 4.79 13.31
N ALA A 64 1.35 5.21 12.14
CA ALA A 64 0.83 4.30 11.13
C ALA A 64 1.88 3.30 10.66
N SER A 65 3.10 3.76 10.39
CA SER A 65 4.22 2.92 9.95
C SER A 65 4.65 1.93 11.03
N PHE A 66 4.74 2.38 12.28
CA PHE A 66 5.08 1.54 13.42
C PHE A 66 4.06 0.41 13.61
N VAL A 67 2.76 0.73 13.55
CA VAL A 67 1.67 -0.25 13.62
C VAL A 67 1.80 -1.29 12.52
N LYS A 68 2.04 -0.86 11.28
CA LYS A 68 2.18 -1.76 10.12
C LYS A 68 3.38 -2.68 10.25
N ILE A 69 4.54 -2.18 10.70
CA ILE A 69 5.74 -3.00 10.93
C ILE A 69 5.48 -4.07 11.98
N ILE A 70 4.87 -3.72 13.13
CA ILE A 70 4.59 -4.69 14.20
C ILE A 70 3.59 -5.74 13.72
N ALA A 71 2.47 -5.32 13.12
CA ALA A 71 1.45 -6.25 12.62
C ALA A 71 2.03 -7.19 11.56
N PHE A 72 2.83 -6.67 10.63
CA PHE A 72 3.55 -7.46 9.62
C PHE A 72 4.53 -8.45 10.27
N PHE A 73 5.31 -8.00 11.24
CA PHE A 73 6.27 -8.86 11.93
C PHE A 73 5.55 -10.03 12.63
N ILE A 74 4.49 -9.76 13.39
CA ILE A 74 3.71 -10.80 14.08
C ILE A 74 3.10 -11.78 13.07
N ILE A 75 2.36 -11.29 12.08
CA ILE A 75 1.64 -12.16 11.14
C ILE A 75 2.59 -13.00 10.28
N SER A 76 3.76 -12.45 9.91
CA SER A 76 4.77 -13.17 9.13
C SER A 76 5.29 -14.41 9.85
N LYS A 77 5.36 -14.39 11.20
CA LYS A 77 5.71 -15.57 12.00
C LYS A 77 4.66 -16.66 11.88
N PHE A 78 3.38 -16.31 11.95
CA PHE A 78 2.29 -17.28 11.83
C PHE A 78 2.19 -17.89 10.43
N ILE A 79 2.33 -17.08 9.38
CA ILE A 79 2.37 -17.57 7.99
C ILE A 79 3.54 -18.54 7.80
N SER A 80 4.70 -18.23 8.40
CA SER A 80 5.92 -19.04 8.30
C SER A 80 5.81 -20.43 8.93
N ILE A 81 4.87 -20.67 9.85
CA ILE A 81 4.72 -21.98 10.54
C ILE A 81 4.48 -23.13 9.56
N ARG A 82 3.77 -22.88 8.46
CA ARG A 82 3.48 -23.92 7.44
C ARG A 82 4.46 -23.91 6.26
N SER A 83 5.44 -23.02 6.26
CA SER A 83 6.43 -22.98 5.19
C SER A 83 7.42 -24.15 5.33
N THR A 84 7.77 -24.76 4.21
CA THR A 84 8.82 -25.79 4.15
C THR A 84 10.24 -25.21 4.23
N SER A 85 10.41 -23.92 3.93
CA SER A 85 11.70 -23.23 4.03
C SER A 85 12.04 -22.84 5.48
N ARG A 86 13.32 -22.98 5.88
CA ARG A 86 13.83 -22.54 7.19
C ARG A 86 13.80 -21.01 7.38
N LYS A 87 13.88 -20.24 6.29
CA LYS A 87 13.85 -18.76 6.31
C LYS A 87 12.85 -18.22 5.27
N PRO A 88 11.53 -18.45 5.46
CA PRO A 88 10.52 -18.24 4.42
C PRO A 88 10.52 -16.83 3.84
N LEU A 89 10.64 -15.81 4.69
CA LEU A 89 10.62 -14.41 4.27
C LEU A 89 11.85 -14.06 3.40
N ARG A 90 13.04 -14.54 3.79
CA ARG A 90 14.27 -14.33 2.99
C ARG A 90 14.14 -15.02 1.64
N THR A 91 13.68 -16.27 1.64
CA THR A 91 13.46 -17.05 0.42
C THR A 91 12.47 -16.34 -0.50
N PHE A 92 11.37 -15.82 0.04
CA PHE A 92 10.40 -15.02 -0.72
C PHE A 92 11.05 -13.81 -1.42
N PHE A 93 11.85 -13.01 -0.71
CA PHE A 93 12.50 -11.84 -1.31
C PHE A 93 13.51 -12.20 -2.39
N LEU A 94 14.23 -13.32 -2.26
CA LEU A 94 15.19 -13.77 -3.26
C LEU A 94 14.48 -14.34 -4.49
N ASP A 95 13.52 -15.24 -4.28
CA ASP A 95 12.86 -15.99 -5.35
C ASP A 95 11.90 -15.12 -6.18
N ASN A 96 11.31 -14.08 -5.56
CA ASN A 96 10.36 -13.18 -6.22
C ASN A 96 10.99 -11.84 -6.61
N TYR A 97 12.33 -11.77 -6.70
CA TYR A 97 13.00 -10.62 -7.29
C TYR A 97 12.97 -10.69 -8.81
N SER A 98 12.75 -9.56 -9.48
CA SER A 98 12.83 -9.45 -10.94
C SER A 98 13.33 -8.08 -11.32
N ALA A 99 14.41 -7.98 -12.10
CA ALA A 99 14.94 -6.69 -12.50
C ALA A 99 13.85 -5.84 -13.21
N PRO A 100 13.55 -4.62 -12.73
CA PRO A 100 12.60 -3.73 -13.37
C PRO A 100 13.00 -3.42 -14.83
N LYS A 101 12.07 -3.66 -15.77
CA LYS A 101 12.31 -3.38 -17.19
C LYS A 101 12.00 -1.92 -17.52
N ARG A 102 12.58 -1.41 -18.62
CA ARG A 102 12.34 -0.04 -19.13
C ARG A 102 10.86 0.30 -19.28
N ASN A 103 10.03 -0.67 -19.64
CA ASN A 103 8.58 -0.48 -19.78
C ASN A 103 7.90 -0.03 -18.47
N LEU A 104 8.43 -0.43 -17.30
CA LEU A 104 7.93 0.05 -16.00
C LEU A 104 8.28 1.52 -15.80
N LEU A 105 9.49 1.94 -16.19
CA LEU A 105 9.89 3.34 -16.14
C LEU A 105 9.01 4.22 -17.03
N THR A 106 8.65 3.75 -18.23
CA THR A 106 7.69 4.45 -19.09
C THR A 106 6.34 4.67 -18.38
N LEU A 107 5.83 3.65 -17.68
CA LEU A 107 4.60 3.76 -16.92
C LEU A 107 4.71 4.77 -15.77
N ILE A 108 5.83 4.74 -15.03
CA ILE A 108 6.11 5.66 -13.93
C ILE A 108 6.17 7.10 -14.44
N VAL A 109 6.95 7.36 -15.50
CA VAL A 109 7.08 8.69 -16.10
C VAL A 109 5.74 9.20 -16.62
N PHE A 110 4.97 8.35 -17.31
CA PHE A 110 3.64 8.72 -17.78
C PHE A 110 2.72 9.15 -16.63
N ASN A 111 2.64 8.34 -15.56
CA ASN A 111 1.80 8.65 -14.40
C ASN A 111 2.24 9.95 -13.71
N LEU A 112 3.55 10.17 -13.57
CA LEU A 112 4.10 11.37 -12.95
C LEU A 112 3.80 12.62 -13.79
N VAL A 113 4.04 12.58 -15.10
CA VAL A 113 3.73 13.70 -16.01
C VAL A 113 2.23 14.00 -16.01
N PHE A 114 1.39 12.97 -16.09
CA PHE A 114 -0.07 13.14 -16.06
C PHE A 114 -0.53 13.76 -14.74
N ALA A 115 -0.02 13.28 -13.60
CA ALA A 115 -0.33 13.83 -12.29
C ALA A 115 0.06 15.31 -12.18
N ILE A 116 1.26 15.68 -12.65
CA ILE A 116 1.71 17.09 -12.67
C ILE A 116 0.77 17.96 -13.50
N LEU A 117 0.47 17.54 -14.73
CA LEU A 117 -0.36 18.30 -15.67
C LEU A 117 -1.80 18.48 -15.17
N PHE A 118 -2.35 17.44 -14.53
CA PHE A 118 -3.72 17.46 -14.02
C PHE A 118 -3.82 18.24 -12.70
N LEU A 119 -2.97 17.95 -11.72
CA LEU A 119 -3.05 18.54 -10.39
C LEU A 119 -2.59 20.00 -10.36
N LYS A 120 -1.72 20.40 -11.31
CA LYS A 120 -1.13 21.75 -11.39
C LYS A 120 -0.64 22.23 -10.02
N PRO A 121 0.35 21.53 -9.44
CA PRO A 121 0.81 21.81 -8.09
C PRO A 121 1.24 23.26 -7.92
N ILE A 122 0.81 23.89 -6.84
CA ILE A 122 1.24 25.22 -6.41
C ILE A 122 1.97 25.11 -5.07
N VAL A 123 2.88 26.05 -4.81
CA VAL A 123 3.59 26.09 -3.52
C VAL A 123 2.58 26.35 -2.41
N ALA A 124 2.61 25.55 -1.36
CA ALA A 124 1.73 25.73 -0.21
C ALA A 124 2.13 27.01 0.55
N GLU A 125 1.20 27.95 0.70
CA GLU A 125 1.40 29.16 1.50
C GLU A 125 1.18 28.85 2.99
N ARG A 126 2.20 28.25 3.64
CA ARG A 126 2.14 27.90 5.07
C ARG A 126 3.20 28.65 5.88
N VAL A 127 2.81 29.12 7.06
CA VAL A 127 3.63 29.94 7.97
C VAL A 127 4.75 29.13 8.63
N THR A 128 4.58 27.81 8.78
CA THR A 128 5.55 26.91 9.40
C THR A 128 5.86 25.73 8.49
N PHE A 129 6.98 25.81 7.77
CA PHE A 129 7.47 24.73 6.93
C PHE A 129 8.31 23.75 7.74
N GLU A 130 7.79 22.55 7.98
CA GLU A 130 8.54 21.47 8.64
C GLU A 130 9.11 20.48 7.63
N PHE A 131 10.32 20.76 7.15
CA PHE A 131 11.01 19.92 6.16
C PHE A 131 11.08 18.43 6.55
N PHE A 132 11.19 18.13 7.86
CA PHE A 132 11.24 16.76 8.37
C PHE A 132 9.96 15.95 8.06
N LYS A 133 8.80 16.62 8.01
CA LYS A 133 7.52 15.96 7.72
C LYS A 133 7.44 15.40 6.30
N ILE A 134 8.15 16.00 5.34
CA ILE A 134 8.24 15.46 3.98
C ILE A 134 8.91 14.08 4.00
N PHE A 135 10.02 13.93 4.75
CA PHE A 135 10.68 12.63 4.88
C PHE A 135 9.84 11.64 5.66
N SER A 136 9.19 12.08 6.74
CA SER A 136 8.28 11.24 7.50
C SER A 136 7.14 10.70 6.63
N SER A 137 6.51 11.56 5.84
CA SER A 137 5.46 11.16 4.87
C SER A 137 6.01 10.24 3.78
N TYR A 138 7.19 10.53 3.23
CA TYR A 138 7.80 9.69 2.19
C TYR A 138 8.14 8.28 2.71
N PHE A 139 8.88 8.18 3.81
CA PHE A 139 9.26 6.87 4.37
C PHE A 139 8.07 6.17 5.01
N GLY A 140 7.17 6.93 5.63
CA GLY A 140 5.99 6.38 6.26
C GLY A 140 5.05 5.77 5.24
N SER A 141 4.76 6.46 4.13
CA SER A 141 3.96 5.93 3.03
C SER A 141 4.62 4.73 2.34
N LEU A 142 5.94 4.78 2.16
CA LEU A 142 6.71 3.65 1.64
C LEU A 142 6.53 2.42 2.54
N ILE A 143 6.78 2.54 3.85
CA ILE A 143 6.66 1.44 4.81
C ILE A 143 5.22 0.93 4.87
N TYR A 144 4.25 1.84 4.98
CA TYR A 144 2.83 1.52 5.09
C TYR A 144 2.39 0.66 3.91
N ILE A 145 2.51 1.19 2.69
CA ILE A 145 1.98 0.52 1.49
C ILE A 145 2.83 -0.70 1.15
N PHE A 146 4.16 -0.61 1.27
CA PHE A 146 5.03 -1.75 0.96
C PHE A 146 4.79 -2.92 1.92
N SER A 147 4.58 -2.67 3.21
CA SER A 147 4.27 -3.76 4.17
C SER A 147 2.98 -4.50 3.82
N GLU A 148 1.95 -3.78 3.33
CA GLU A 148 0.69 -4.37 2.88
C GLU A 148 0.86 -5.21 1.62
N VAL A 149 1.61 -4.68 0.66
CA VAL A 149 1.91 -5.38 -0.59
C VAL A 149 2.71 -6.65 -0.30
N ILE A 150 3.79 -6.55 0.49
CA ILE A 150 4.61 -7.70 0.86
C ILE A 150 3.79 -8.72 1.66
N PHE A 151 2.94 -8.28 2.60
CA PHE A 151 2.09 -9.19 3.35
C PHE A 151 1.25 -10.08 2.44
N LEU A 152 0.49 -9.48 1.52
CA LEU A 152 -0.42 -10.23 0.67
C LEU A 152 0.35 -11.12 -0.32
N LEU A 153 1.43 -10.61 -0.94
CA LEU A 153 2.27 -11.41 -1.84
C LEU A 153 2.95 -12.58 -1.11
N PHE A 154 3.44 -12.35 0.11
CA PHE A 154 4.05 -13.40 0.92
C PHE A 154 3.04 -14.50 1.27
N LEU A 155 1.81 -14.12 1.63
CA LEU A 155 0.71 -15.06 1.87
C LEU A 155 0.39 -15.89 0.62
N GLN A 156 0.25 -15.23 -0.54
CA GLN A 156 -0.02 -15.84 -1.85
C GLN A 156 1.08 -16.81 -2.30
N ASN A 157 2.33 -16.48 -2.01
CA ASN A 157 3.48 -17.33 -2.34
C ASN A 157 3.51 -18.63 -1.50
N ILE A 158 3.22 -18.53 -0.20
CA ILE A 158 3.21 -19.70 0.70
C ILE A 158 1.97 -20.57 0.44
N TYR A 159 0.81 -19.95 0.24
CA TYR A 159 -0.45 -20.65 0.02
C TYR A 159 -0.96 -20.34 -1.39
N LYS A 160 -0.55 -21.15 -2.37
CA LYS A 160 -0.92 -20.90 -3.76
C LYS A 160 -2.43 -21.10 -3.99
N VAL A 161 -3.06 -20.06 -4.55
CA VAL A 161 -4.47 -20.02 -4.99
C VAL A 161 -4.57 -19.76 -6.49
N SER A 162 -5.73 -20.04 -7.10
CA SER A 162 -5.95 -19.71 -8.51
C SER A 162 -5.96 -18.19 -8.75
N LYS A 163 -5.69 -17.78 -10.00
CA LYS A 163 -5.69 -16.37 -10.41
C LYS A 163 -7.01 -15.66 -10.07
N THR A 164 -8.15 -16.35 -10.23
CA THR A 164 -9.47 -15.79 -9.92
C THR A 164 -9.62 -15.52 -8.43
N LYS A 165 -9.25 -16.47 -7.57
CA LYS A 165 -9.29 -16.31 -6.11
C LYS A 165 -8.32 -15.25 -5.63
N ARG A 166 -7.13 -15.19 -6.24
CA ARG A 166 -6.13 -14.14 -6.02
C ARG A 166 -6.70 -12.75 -6.28
N ASN A 167 -7.40 -12.53 -7.38
CA ASN A 167 -8.01 -11.23 -7.66
C ASN A 167 -9.10 -10.87 -6.63
N ILE A 168 -9.92 -11.85 -6.22
CA ILE A 168 -10.97 -11.64 -5.21
C ILE A 168 -10.37 -11.24 -3.87
N GLU A 169 -9.34 -11.94 -3.39
CA GLU A 169 -8.69 -11.58 -2.12
C GLU A 169 -7.93 -10.26 -2.19
N THR A 170 -7.34 -9.91 -3.35
CA THR A 170 -6.73 -8.57 -3.52
C THR A 170 -7.78 -7.48 -3.40
N ILE A 171 -8.94 -7.62 -4.06
CA ILE A 171 -10.03 -6.65 -3.95
C ILE A 171 -10.50 -6.56 -2.49
N LEU A 172 -10.73 -7.70 -1.83
CA LEU A 172 -11.11 -7.73 -0.42
C LEU A 172 -10.07 -7.03 0.47
N PHE A 173 -8.79 -7.31 0.24
CA PHE A 173 -7.67 -6.76 1.00
C PHE A 173 -7.60 -5.23 0.85
N ILE A 174 -7.73 -4.72 -0.39
CA ILE A 174 -7.74 -3.27 -0.66
C ILE A 174 -8.94 -2.61 0.04
N THR A 175 -10.12 -3.21 -0.04
CA THR A 175 -11.33 -2.69 0.62
C THR A 175 -11.17 -2.65 2.14
N LEU A 176 -10.61 -3.71 2.75
CA LEU A 176 -10.36 -3.75 4.19
C LEU A 176 -9.27 -2.76 4.62
N SER A 177 -8.21 -2.60 3.81
CA SER A 177 -7.17 -1.58 4.05
C SER A 177 -7.76 -0.18 4.02
N TYR A 178 -8.62 0.11 3.05
CA TYR A 178 -9.37 1.36 2.96
C TYR A 178 -10.25 1.59 4.19
N ILE A 179 -11.09 0.62 4.58
CA ILE A 179 -11.98 0.73 5.74
C ILE A 179 -11.18 0.98 7.02
N LEU A 180 -10.10 0.23 7.23
CA LEU A 180 -9.23 0.44 8.38
C LEU A 180 -8.61 1.84 8.35
N ASN A 181 -8.11 2.29 7.19
CA ASN A 181 -7.49 3.59 7.07
C ASN A 181 -8.44 4.73 7.44
N VAL A 182 -9.65 4.74 6.89
CA VAL A 182 -10.67 5.78 7.16
C VAL A 182 -11.05 5.86 8.63
N HIS A 183 -11.11 4.73 9.33
CA HIS A 183 -11.56 4.70 10.73
C HIS A 183 -10.44 4.79 11.76
N VAL A 184 -9.18 4.56 11.37
CA VAL A 184 -8.07 4.43 12.32
C VAL A 184 -6.95 5.44 12.06
N PHE A 185 -6.63 5.74 10.79
CA PHE A 185 -5.43 6.51 10.43
C PHE A 185 -5.71 7.81 9.66
N THR A 186 -6.87 7.94 9.02
CA THR A 186 -7.18 9.09 8.14
C THR A 186 -7.56 10.33 8.92
N HIS A 187 -6.95 11.45 8.54
CA HIS A 187 -7.49 12.80 8.71
C HIS A 187 -7.72 13.52 7.37
N SER A 188 -7.49 12.83 6.24
CA SER A 188 -7.54 13.36 4.87
C SER A 188 -8.86 13.05 4.15
N SER A 189 -9.41 14.05 3.45
CA SER A 189 -10.53 13.88 2.53
C SER A 189 -10.17 13.11 1.25
N PHE A 190 -8.87 12.98 0.93
CA PHE A 190 -8.39 12.29 -0.28
C PHE A 190 -8.26 10.78 -0.11
N ALA A 191 -8.40 10.27 1.13
CA ALA A 191 -8.19 8.87 1.46
C ALA A 191 -9.12 7.91 0.70
N LEU A 192 -10.34 8.38 0.35
CA LEU A 192 -11.36 7.58 -0.32
C LEU A 192 -10.94 7.05 -1.69
N ALA A 193 -10.12 7.79 -2.41
CA ALA A 193 -9.72 7.43 -3.77
C ALA A 193 -8.22 7.11 -3.91
N SER A 194 -7.35 7.80 -3.16
CA SER A 194 -5.90 7.69 -3.33
C SER A 194 -5.32 6.36 -2.84
N LEU A 195 -5.68 5.90 -1.62
CA LEU A 195 -5.15 4.64 -1.08
C LEU A 195 -5.56 3.41 -1.93
N PRO A 196 -6.85 3.24 -2.30
CA PRO A 196 -7.23 2.15 -3.22
C PRO A 196 -6.45 2.21 -4.54
N PHE A 197 -6.30 3.40 -5.13
CA PHE A 197 -5.51 3.57 -6.35
C PHE A 197 -4.07 3.10 -6.19
N TYR A 198 -3.38 3.55 -5.13
CA TYR A 198 -2.00 3.19 -4.86
C TYR A 198 -1.84 1.67 -4.71
N LEU A 199 -2.72 1.03 -3.93
CA LEU A 199 -2.68 -0.42 -3.75
C LEU A 199 -3.00 -1.17 -5.04
N ILE A 200 -4.01 -0.75 -5.82
CA ILE A 200 -4.34 -1.37 -7.11
C ILE A 200 -3.12 -1.30 -8.04
N LEU A 201 -2.47 -0.14 -8.14
CA LEU A 201 -1.30 0.04 -8.99
C LEU A 201 -0.14 -0.86 -8.56
N CYS A 202 0.14 -0.92 -7.26
CA CYS A 202 1.17 -1.80 -6.70
C CYS A 202 0.89 -3.28 -6.98
N PHE A 203 -0.30 -3.79 -6.63
CA PHE A 203 -0.65 -5.19 -6.86
C PHE A 203 -0.68 -5.54 -8.35
N SER A 204 -1.23 -4.67 -9.18
CA SER A 204 -1.25 -4.86 -10.64
C SER A 204 0.16 -4.95 -11.21
N SER A 205 1.08 -4.09 -10.75
CA SER A 205 2.48 -4.11 -11.18
C SER A 205 3.22 -5.37 -10.75
N SER A 206 2.90 -5.90 -9.57
CA SER A 206 3.45 -7.17 -9.09
C SER A 206 2.93 -8.35 -9.91
N TYR A 207 1.61 -8.43 -10.14
CA TYR A 207 0.99 -9.48 -10.95
C TYR A 207 1.35 -9.42 -12.43
N TRP A 208 1.78 -8.26 -12.92
CA TRP A 208 2.34 -8.11 -14.26
C TRP A 208 3.62 -8.92 -14.43
N ARG A 209 4.42 -9.08 -13.37
CA ARG A 209 5.69 -9.83 -13.36
C ARG A 209 5.72 -10.88 -12.26
N GLU A 210 4.79 -11.83 -12.38
CA GLU A 210 4.79 -13.08 -11.62
C GLU A 210 4.99 -12.89 -10.11
N GLU A 211 4.28 -11.92 -9.53
CA GLU A 211 4.28 -11.68 -8.07
C GLU A 211 5.60 -11.07 -7.56
N SER A 212 6.37 -10.42 -8.44
CA SER A 212 7.58 -9.73 -8.02
C SER A 212 7.29 -8.53 -7.12
N TRP A 213 8.02 -8.43 -6.01
CA TRP A 213 7.93 -7.31 -5.07
C TRP A 213 8.71 -6.06 -5.52
N SER A 214 9.67 -6.24 -6.43
CA SER A 214 10.55 -5.15 -6.89
C SER A 214 9.83 -4.11 -7.75
N TYR A 215 8.81 -4.53 -8.50
CA TYR A 215 7.97 -3.67 -9.34
C TYR A 215 7.15 -2.68 -8.51
N PRO A 216 6.34 -3.12 -7.53
CA PRO A 216 5.62 -2.19 -6.67
C PRO A 216 6.57 -1.32 -5.85
N LEU A 217 7.72 -1.83 -5.40
CA LEU A 217 8.71 -1.01 -4.69
C LEU A 217 9.20 0.17 -5.54
N LEU A 218 9.51 -0.05 -6.82
CA LEU A 218 9.98 1.01 -7.71
C LEU A 218 8.88 2.04 -7.99
N ILE A 219 7.63 1.59 -8.22
CA ILE A 219 6.48 2.49 -8.38
C ILE A 219 6.27 3.30 -7.10
N LEU A 220 6.37 2.67 -5.93
CA LEU A 220 6.23 3.36 -4.65
C LEU A 220 7.28 4.45 -4.50
N ALA A 221 8.56 4.10 -4.64
CA ALA A 221 9.66 5.04 -4.41
C ALA A 221 9.67 6.21 -5.41
N ILE A 222 9.38 5.98 -6.68
CA ILE A 222 9.57 7.01 -7.73
C ILE A 222 8.28 7.77 -8.04
N PHE A 223 7.11 7.17 -7.86
CA PHE A 223 5.83 7.80 -8.20
C PHE A 223 4.95 8.08 -6.99
N ILE A 224 4.54 7.04 -6.25
CA ILE A 224 3.51 7.19 -5.20
C ILE A 224 4.02 8.00 -4.00
N CYS A 225 5.19 7.66 -3.44
CA CYS A 225 5.72 8.36 -2.26
C CYS A 225 6.04 9.84 -2.56
N PRO A 226 6.61 10.20 -3.71
CA PRO A 226 6.71 11.60 -4.11
C PRO A 226 5.34 12.28 -4.25
N LEU A 227 4.33 11.62 -4.82
CA LEU A 227 2.99 12.19 -4.96
C LEU A 227 2.34 12.47 -3.59
N ILE A 228 2.56 11.59 -2.62
CA ILE A 228 2.09 11.75 -1.24
C ILE A 228 2.85 12.90 -0.55
N SER A 229 4.18 12.79 -0.47
CA SER A 229 5.02 13.69 0.34
C SER A 229 5.26 15.07 -0.27
N LEU A 230 5.35 15.18 -1.59
CA LEU A 230 5.64 16.45 -2.28
C LEU A 230 4.38 17.11 -2.83
N PHE A 231 3.44 16.35 -3.40
CA PHE A 231 2.27 16.88 -4.09
C PHE A 231 1.00 16.91 -3.24
N GLY A 232 1.05 16.44 -1.99
CA GLY A 232 -0.06 16.56 -1.04
C GLY A 232 -1.24 15.63 -1.33
N VAL A 233 -1.04 14.58 -2.14
CA VAL A 233 -2.06 13.55 -2.39
C VAL A 233 -1.92 12.43 -1.35
N ASP A 234 -1.91 12.84 -0.09
CA ASP A 234 -1.69 12.00 1.08
C ASP A 234 -3.03 11.52 1.66
N PHE A 235 -3.15 10.22 1.93
CA PHE A 235 -4.38 9.64 2.51
C PHE A 235 -4.42 9.70 4.05
N ILE A 236 -3.32 10.05 4.72
CA ILE A 236 -3.26 10.28 6.17
C ILE A 236 -3.39 11.78 6.45
N TRP A 237 -2.45 12.57 5.93
CA TRP A 237 -2.33 14.01 6.22
C TRP A 237 -2.98 14.95 5.19
N GLY A 238 -3.41 14.44 4.04
CA GLY A 238 -3.87 15.31 2.97
C GLY A 238 -2.76 16.27 2.49
N SER A 239 -3.11 17.52 2.24
CA SER A 239 -2.13 18.53 1.81
C SER A 239 -1.44 19.24 2.99
N ASP A 240 -1.55 18.72 4.22
CA ASP A 240 -1.17 19.50 5.40
C ASP A 240 0.32 19.67 5.64
N PHE A 241 1.11 18.67 5.26
CA PHE A 241 2.56 18.70 5.43
C PHE A 241 3.32 18.55 4.11
N SER A 242 2.64 18.77 2.98
CA SER A 242 3.24 18.71 1.64
C SER A 242 3.79 20.06 1.20
N TYR A 243 4.90 20.04 0.46
CA TYR A 243 5.50 21.27 -0.10
C TYR A 243 4.62 21.91 -1.18
N LEU A 244 4.05 21.07 -2.05
CA LEU A 244 3.12 21.48 -3.08
C LEU A 244 1.72 21.01 -2.70
N MET A 245 0.73 21.83 -3.01
CA MET A 245 -0.68 21.45 -2.92
C MET A 245 -1.29 21.42 -4.32
N PRO A 246 -2.24 20.51 -4.58
CA PRO A 246 -2.90 20.46 -5.87
C PRO A 246 -3.83 21.67 -5.99
N MET A 247 -3.75 22.41 -7.11
CA MET A 247 -4.61 23.58 -7.36
C MET A 247 -6.09 23.19 -7.46
N GLN A 248 -6.36 21.95 -7.86
CA GLN A 248 -7.69 21.36 -7.88
C GLN A 248 -7.69 20.10 -7.02
N ALA A 249 -8.70 19.94 -6.17
CA ALA A 249 -8.82 18.76 -5.34
C ALA A 249 -8.80 17.49 -6.22
N PRO A 250 -7.93 16.51 -5.93
CA PRO A 250 -7.87 15.28 -6.70
C PRO A 250 -9.23 14.58 -6.61
N ASN A 251 -9.88 14.39 -7.76
CA ASN A 251 -11.19 13.77 -7.84
C ASN A 251 -11.08 12.26 -8.14
N LEU A 252 -12.15 11.52 -7.87
CA LEU A 252 -12.19 10.06 -8.12
C LEU A 252 -11.91 9.74 -9.60
N LEU A 253 -12.35 10.59 -10.53
CA LEU A 253 -12.17 10.40 -11.96
C LEU A 253 -10.68 10.32 -12.34
N LEU A 254 -9.82 11.18 -11.77
CA LEU A 254 -8.37 11.15 -11.98
C LEU A 254 -7.80 9.76 -11.67
N PHE A 255 -8.11 9.24 -10.49
CA PHE A 255 -7.60 7.95 -10.03
C PHE A 255 -8.14 6.78 -10.87
N VAL A 256 -9.41 6.83 -11.27
CA VAL A 256 -9.99 5.82 -12.17
C VAL A 256 -9.30 5.82 -13.53
N VAL A 257 -9.07 6.98 -14.14
CA VAL A 257 -8.39 7.10 -15.44
C VAL A 257 -6.95 6.58 -15.33
N LEU A 258 -6.19 7.01 -14.32
CA LEU A 258 -4.82 6.54 -14.10
C LEU A 258 -4.76 5.03 -13.88
N THR A 259 -5.74 4.47 -13.14
CA THR A 259 -5.85 3.02 -12.93
C THR A 259 -6.08 2.29 -14.25
N LEU A 260 -7.07 2.72 -15.03
CA LEU A 260 -7.45 2.07 -16.29
C LEU A 260 -6.31 2.13 -17.32
N VAL A 261 -5.67 3.30 -17.47
CA VAL A 261 -4.55 3.46 -18.40
C VAL A 261 -3.36 2.62 -17.96
N SER A 262 -3.02 2.63 -16.67
CA SER A 262 -1.87 1.88 -16.16
C SER A 262 -2.06 0.37 -16.28
N THR A 263 -3.22 -0.14 -15.84
CA THR A 263 -3.57 -1.56 -15.95
C THR A 263 -3.73 -1.99 -17.40
N GLY A 264 -4.37 -1.18 -18.24
CA GLY A 264 -4.50 -1.40 -19.68
C GLY A 264 -3.15 -1.50 -20.38
N TYR A 265 -2.22 -0.58 -20.09
CA TYR A 265 -0.86 -0.61 -20.62
C TYR A 265 -0.10 -1.89 -20.21
N MET A 266 -0.18 -2.28 -18.93
CA MET A 266 0.44 -3.53 -18.44
C MET A 266 -0.14 -4.77 -19.13
N ILE A 267 -1.46 -4.82 -19.32
CA ILE A 267 -2.14 -5.93 -20.02
C ILE A 267 -1.73 -5.97 -21.50
N TYR A 268 -1.72 -4.82 -22.17
CA TYR A 268 -1.29 -4.70 -23.57
C TYR A 268 0.12 -5.24 -23.77
N LEU A 269 1.08 -4.79 -22.95
CA LEU A 269 2.45 -5.26 -23.03
C LEU A 269 2.60 -6.74 -22.67
N LYS A 270 1.78 -7.25 -21.76
CA LYS A 270 1.80 -8.68 -21.43
C LYS A 270 1.39 -9.53 -22.63
N ARG A 271 0.32 -9.16 -23.34
CA ARG A 271 -0.14 -9.85 -24.56
C ARG A 271 0.88 -9.75 -25.70
N LYS A 272 1.41 -8.55 -25.95
CA LYS A 272 2.44 -8.35 -26.98
C LYS A 272 3.66 -9.24 -26.78
N ASN A 273 4.10 -9.45 -25.53
CA ASN A 273 5.26 -10.31 -25.27
C ASN A 273 4.93 -11.80 -25.41
N SER A 274 3.72 -12.26 -25.04
CA SER A 274 3.34 -13.66 -25.27
C SER A 274 3.25 -13.98 -26.76
N ASP A 275 2.69 -13.07 -27.55
CA ASP A 275 2.54 -13.27 -29.00
C ASP A 275 3.90 -13.31 -29.73
N LEU A 276 4.94 -12.67 -29.17
CA LEU A 276 6.31 -12.72 -29.68
C LEU A 276 7.04 -14.01 -29.28
N GLU A 277 6.76 -14.55 -28.10
CA GLU A 277 7.34 -15.83 -27.63
C GLU A 277 6.75 -17.03 -28.39
N ASP A 278 5.48 -16.95 -28.80
CA ASP A 278 4.83 -18.00 -29.60
C ASP A 278 5.28 -18.03 -31.09
N GLN A 279 6.04 -17.02 -31.55
CA GLN A 279 6.56 -16.92 -32.92
C GLN A 279 8.03 -17.36 -33.07
N VAL A 280 8.71 -17.71 -31.98
CA VAL A 280 10.13 -18.14 -31.93
C VAL A 280 10.20 -19.63 -31.65
#